data_AF-A0A7V2UZR5-F1
#
_entry.id   AF-A0A7V2UZR5-F1
#
_cell.length_a   1.000
_cell.length_b   1.000
_cell.length_c   1.000
_cell.angle_alpha   90.00
_cell.angle_beta   90.00
_cell.angle_gamma   90.00
#
_symmetry.space_group_name_H-M   'P 1'
#
loop_
_entity.id
_entity.type
_entity.pdbx_description
1 polymer ?
#
loop_
_entity_poly.entity_id
_entity_poly.type
_entity_poly.pdbx_seq_one_letter_code
_entity_poly.pdbx_strand_id
1 'polypeptide(L)'
;MNRTTPARAGFLLALALSAVGEPVPDRRTSLPETPLPPPDPPPDRQLDHYRERLGLSPEQTEQVRGILDASRRRQEEERKTAERRIRELLTDAQRATFDEMPKAPDPGGPRPASPARWIGPSIDDLQRELALTPEQRERIGTLTQSAADLMRKRFEEARAGGFRDTDWAAIRAEAERLYNETTEKVKTLLAPDQLPRYGKLLEERSRMLRHVFRRPETAAERIARAMEALRISDPDEAAAVRFLVERVVALQGELAEAERAAREKAEAQLRADAAGDAAARDAARAGRRDRLALEERLRKTQEELAQVTTARQELELIRLGLLR
;
A
#
# COMPACT_ATOMS: atom_id res chain seq x y z
N MET A 1 32.99 6.75 -65.96
CA MET A 1 32.82 7.94 -66.83
C MET A 1 31.34 8.32 -66.73
N ASN A 2 30.85 9.46 -66.26
CA ASN A 2 31.42 10.76 -65.93
C ASN A 2 30.74 11.31 -64.66
N ARG A 3 31.53 12.06 -63.88
CA ARG A 3 31.10 12.92 -62.78
C ARG A 3 30.67 14.27 -63.34
N THR A 4 29.68 14.92 -62.74
CA THR A 4 29.55 16.39 -62.73
C THR A 4 28.71 16.87 -61.54
N THR A 5 29.41 17.31 -60.49
CA THR A 5 29.11 18.47 -59.61
C THR A 5 28.98 19.76 -60.43
N PRO A 6 28.38 20.89 -59.95
CA PRO A 6 28.75 21.69 -58.75
C PRO A 6 27.53 22.22 -57.94
N ALA A 7 27.57 22.65 -56.66
CA ALA A 7 28.44 23.51 -55.84
C ALA A 7 27.89 24.95 -55.64
N ARG A 8 27.78 25.34 -54.35
CA ARG A 8 28.09 26.65 -53.69
C ARG A 8 27.24 27.89 -54.05
N ALA A 9 26.59 28.58 -53.12
CA ALA A 9 27.03 29.38 -51.94
C ALA A 9 26.96 30.91 -52.22
N GLY A 10 26.41 31.67 -51.27
CA GLY A 10 26.33 33.14 -51.24
C GLY A 10 25.17 33.54 -50.29
N PHE A 11 25.34 33.90 -49.01
CA PHE A 11 26.10 34.96 -48.33
C PHE A 11 25.49 36.39 -48.48
N LEU A 12 25.12 36.96 -47.31
CA LEU A 12 24.83 38.37 -46.93
C LEU A 12 23.44 38.94 -47.31
N LEU A 13 22.56 39.36 -46.39
CA LEU A 13 22.61 40.28 -45.22
C LEU A 13 22.50 41.77 -45.62
N ALA A 14 21.34 42.39 -45.36
CA ALA A 14 21.19 43.77 -44.88
C ALA A 14 19.72 44.14 -44.56
N LEU A 15 19.54 44.84 -43.44
CA LEU A 15 18.32 45.47 -42.94
C LEU A 15 17.82 46.63 -43.81
N ALA A 16 16.51 46.91 -43.72
CA ALA A 16 16.00 48.28 -43.57
C ALA A 16 14.60 48.30 -42.95
N LEU A 17 14.40 49.23 -42.00
CA LEU A 17 13.15 49.53 -41.30
C LEU A 17 12.13 50.26 -42.20
N SER A 18 10.83 50.02 -41.98
CA SER A 18 9.88 51.03 -41.44
C SER A 18 8.42 50.82 -41.89
N ALA A 19 7.57 50.65 -40.88
CA ALA A 19 6.31 51.36 -40.64
C ALA A 19 4.98 50.97 -41.35
N VAL A 20 3.95 51.03 -40.48
CA VAL A 20 2.51 51.31 -40.71
C VAL A 20 1.55 50.14 -40.96
N GLY A 21 0.73 49.87 -39.94
CA GLY A 21 -0.74 49.78 -40.07
C GLY A 21 -1.37 48.44 -40.42
N GLU A 22 -1.94 47.76 -39.42
CA GLU A 22 -3.39 47.46 -39.29
C GLU A 22 -3.61 46.41 -38.18
N PRO A 23 -4.61 46.58 -37.28
CA PRO A 23 -4.95 45.55 -36.30
C PRO A 23 -5.63 44.36 -37.00
N VAL A 24 -4.91 43.25 -37.09
CA VAL A 24 -5.47 41.95 -37.49
C VAL A 24 -6.50 41.52 -36.43
N PRO A 25 -7.78 41.28 -36.78
CA PRO A 25 -8.70 40.68 -35.85
C PRO A 25 -8.20 39.27 -35.53
N ASP A 26 -7.90 39.04 -34.25
CA ASP A 26 -7.42 37.77 -33.70
C ASP A 26 -8.53 36.70 -33.87
N ARG A 27 -8.61 36.11 -35.06
CA ARG A 27 -9.35 34.87 -35.33
C ARG A 27 -8.54 33.70 -34.77
N ARG A 28 -8.33 33.70 -33.45
CA ARG A 28 -8.19 32.46 -32.70
C ARG A 28 -9.58 31.84 -32.59
N THR A 29 -10.01 31.22 -33.67
CA THR A 29 -10.95 30.10 -33.57
C THR A 29 -10.30 29.07 -32.66
N SER A 30 -10.65 29.12 -31.38
CA SER A 30 -10.47 28.02 -30.45
C SER A 30 -11.14 26.80 -31.08
N LEU A 31 -10.32 25.88 -31.58
CA LEU A 31 -10.78 24.54 -31.94
C LEU A 31 -11.53 24.00 -30.72
N PRO A 32 -12.70 23.37 -30.89
CA PRO A 32 -13.37 22.71 -29.78
C PRO A 32 -12.38 21.69 -29.20
N GLU A 33 -11.95 21.93 -27.96
CA GLU A 33 -11.16 20.96 -27.21
C GLU A 33 -11.98 19.67 -27.19
N THR A 34 -11.59 18.72 -28.03
CA THR A 34 -12.15 17.38 -27.97
C THR A 34 -11.75 16.86 -26.59
N PRO A 35 -12.71 16.52 -25.71
CA PRO A 35 -12.36 16.02 -24.39
C PRO A 35 -11.41 14.85 -24.59
N LEU A 36 -10.21 14.94 -24.01
CA LEU A 36 -9.27 13.83 -24.03
C LEU A 36 -10.02 12.60 -23.50
N PRO A 37 -9.91 11.44 -24.16
CA PRO A 37 -10.50 10.22 -23.63
C PRO A 37 -10.01 10.01 -22.20
N PRO A 38 -10.88 9.53 -21.30
CA PRO A 38 -10.49 9.29 -19.92
C PRO A 38 -9.24 8.39 -19.90
N PRO A 39 -8.28 8.63 -19.00
CA PRO A 39 -7.09 7.80 -18.89
C PRO A 39 -7.50 6.35 -18.66
N ASP A 40 -6.77 5.42 -19.28
CA ASP A 40 -7.01 3.99 -19.15
C ASP A 40 -7.03 3.59 -17.66
N PRO A 41 -7.95 2.69 -17.25
CA PRO A 41 -7.97 2.21 -15.89
C PRO A 41 -6.61 1.57 -15.53
N PRO A 42 -6.15 1.73 -14.28
CA PRO A 42 -4.86 1.18 -13.86
C PRO A 42 -4.78 -0.33 -14.16
N PRO A 43 -3.57 -0.86 -14.43
CA PRO A 43 -3.38 -2.26 -14.81
C PRO A 43 -4.02 -3.21 -13.79
N ASP A 44 -4.72 -4.19 -14.34
CA ASP A 44 -5.59 -5.10 -13.61
C ASP A 44 -4.74 -6.10 -12.82
N ARG A 45 -4.33 -5.74 -11.59
CA ARG A 45 -3.47 -6.58 -10.72
C ARG A 45 -3.96 -8.01 -10.57
N GLN A 46 -5.28 -8.21 -10.68
CA GLN A 46 -5.91 -9.52 -10.63
C GLN A 46 -5.57 -10.39 -11.85
N LEU A 47 -5.48 -9.79 -13.04
CA LEU A 47 -5.11 -10.48 -14.27
C LEU A 47 -3.64 -10.93 -14.25
N ASP A 48 -2.74 -10.07 -13.77
CA ASP A 48 -1.33 -10.44 -13.57
C ASP A 48 -1.19 -11.63 -12.61
N HIS A 49 -1.96 -11.61 -11.51
CA HIS A 49 -1.99 -12.71 -10.55
C HIS A 49 -2.47 -14.03 -11.18
N TYR A 50 -3.51 -13.99 -12.01
CA TYR A 50 -3.98 -15.19 -12.73
C TYR A 50 -2.97 -15.68 -13.75
N ARG A 51 -2.36 -14.77 -14.51
CA ARG A 51 -1.33 -15.11 -15.49
C ARG A 51 -0.15 -15.82 -14.82
N GLU A 52 0.34 -15.29 -13.71
CA GLU A 52 1.48 -15.87 -12.97
C GLU A 52 1.14 -17.21 -12.31
N ARG A 53 -0.01 -17.32 -11.64
CA ARG A 53 -0.36 -18.54 -10.89
C ARG A 53 -0.87 -19.69 -11.73
N LEU A 54 -1.55 -19.38 -12.83
CA LEU A 54 -2.17 -20.39 -13.69
C LEU A 54 -1.38 -20.61 -14.98
N GLY A 55 -0.35 -19.81 -15.24
CA GLY A 55 0.46 -19.91 -16.45
C GLY A 55 -0.35 -19.65 -17.72
N LEU A 56 -1.25 -18.65 -17.69
CA LEU A 56 -2.14 -18.36 -18.80
C LEU A 56 -1.35 -17.96 -20.06
N SER A 57 -1.75 -18.50 -21.21
CA SER A 57 -1.23 -18.03 -22.51
C SER A 57 -1.65 -16.57 -22.79
N PRO A 58 -1.01 -15.88 -23.74
CA PRO A 58 -1.42 -14.55 -24.17
C PRO A 58 -2.91 -14.49 -24.59
N GLU A 59 -3.37 -15.49 -25.34
CA GLU A 59 -4.76 -15.58 -25.81
C GLU A 59 -5.73 -15.80 -24.64
N GLN A 60 -5.37 -16.69 -23.69
CA GLN A 60 -6.17 -16.92 -22.48
C GLN A 60 -6.23 -15.67 -21.59
N THR A 61 -5.11 -14.94 -21.49
CA THR A 61 -5.04 -13.67 -20.74
C THR A 61 -5.99 -12.64 -21.33
N GLU A 62 -6.06 -12.55 -22.66
CA GLU A 62 -7.00 -11.64 -23.35
C GLU A 62 -8.46 -12.05 -23.12
N GLN A 63 -8.76 -13.36 -23.16
CA GLN A 63 -10.09 -13.88 -22.85
C GLN A 63 -10.51 -13.58 -21.40
N VAL A 64 -9.62 -13.80 -20.43
CA VAL A 64 -9.87 -13.49 -19.02
C VAL A 64 -10.07 -11.99 -18.83
N ARG A 65 -9.27 -11.14 -19.49
CA ARG A 65 -9.46 -9.69 -19.49
C ARG A 65 -10.86 -9.31 -19.97
N GLY A 66 -11.29 -9.87 -21.10
CA GLY A 66 -12.63 -9.63 -21.64
C GLY A 66 -13.75 -10.02 -20.67
N ILE A 67 -13.59 -11.12 -19.94
CA ILE A 67 -14.54 -11.55 -18.89
C ILE A 67 -14.56 -10.55 -17.73
N LEU A 68 -13.39 -10.13 -17.24
CA LEU A 68 -13.28 -9.16 -16.14
C LEU A 68 -13.88 -7.80 -16.53
N ASP A 69 -13.62 -7.33 -17.75
CA ASP A 69 -14.20 -6.09 -18.30
C ASP A 69 -15.71 -6.18 -18.44
N ALA A 70 -16.24 -7.28 -18.98
CA ALA A 70 -17.68 -7.50 -19.08
C ALA A 70 -18.33 -7.55 -17.69
N SER A 71 -17.68 -8.18 -16.72
CA SER A 71 -18.15 -8.21 -15.32
C SER A 71 -18.17 -6.80 -14.70
N ARG A 72 -17.12 -6.00 -14.92
CA ARG A 72 -17.07 -4.61 -14.45
C ARG A 72 -18.20 -3.76 -15.03
N ARG A 73 -18.41 -3.83 -16.35
CA ARG A 73 -19.50 -3.10 -17.02
C ARG A 73 -20.86 -3.50 -16.48
N ARG A 74 -21.09 -4.80 -16.28
CA ARG A 74 -22.35 -5.30 -15.69
C ARG A 74 -22.57 -4.76 -14.28
N GLN A 75 -21.57 -4.81 -13.41
CA GLN A 75 -21.67 -4.26 -12.05
C GLN A 75 -21.92 -2.75 -12.07
N GLU A 76 -21.31 -2.01 -13.00
CA GLU A 76 -21.56 -0.57 -13.13
C GLU A 76 -22.99 -0.27 -13.60
N GLU A 77 -23.52 -1.02 -14.57
CA GLU A 77 -24.90 -0.90 -15.05
C GLU A 77 -25.92 -1.26 -13.96
N GLU A 78 -25.65 -2.34 -13.22
CA GLU A 78 -26.43 -2.74 -12.05
C GLU A 78 -26.41 -1.64 -10.97
N ARG A 79 -25.24 -1.08 -10.66
CA ARG A 79 -25.09 0.04 -9.73
C ARG A 79 -25.87 1.28 -10.18
N LYS A 80 -25.74 1.69 -11.44
CA LYS A 80 -26.50 2.83 -12.02
C LYS A 80 -28.01 2.59 -11.94
N THR A 81 -28.43 1.36 -12.24
CA THR A 81 -29.85 0.97 -12.17
C THR A 81 -30.36 0.99 -10.73
N ALA A 82 -29.58 0.48 -9.78
CA ALA A 82 -29.90 0.53 -8.36
C ALA A 82 -29.96 1.98 -7.85
N GLU A 83 -28.97 2.83 -8.18
CA GLU A 83 -28.96 4.26 -7.84
C GLU A 83 -30.22 4.97 -8.35
N ARG A 84 -30.63 4.70 -9.61
CA ARG A 84 -31.86 5.27 -10.18
C ARG A 84 -33.12 4.81 -9.42
N ARG A 85 -33.24 3.51 -9.13
CA ARG A 85 -34.38 2.96 -8.37
C ARG A 85 -34.44 3.52 -6.96
N ILE A 86 -33.28 3.69 -6.30
CA ILE A 86 -33.20 4.33 -4.98
C ILE A 86 -33.71 5.77 -5.10
N ARG A 87 -33.21 6.55 -6.05
CA ARG A 87 -33.65 7.94 -6.27
C ARG A 87 -35.16 8.04 -6.49
N GLU A 88 -35.75 7.15 -7.27
CA GLU A 88 -37.20 7.12 -7.52
C GLU A 88 -38.04 6.94 -6.24
N LEU A 89 -37.51 6.28 -5.22
CA LEU A 89 -38.18 6.05 -3.93
C LEU A 89 -37.95 7.19 -2.92
N LEU A 90 -36.98 8.08 -3.16
CA LEU A 90 -36.64 9.19 -2.28
C LEU A 90 -37.49 10.43 -2.60
N THR A 91 -37.89 11.15 -1.56
CA THR A 91 -38.46 12.50 -1.70
C THR A 91 -37.43 13.47 -2.26
N ASP A 92 -37.87 14.62 -2.77
CA ASP A 92 -36.96 15.61 -3.36
C ASP A 92 -35.86 16.07 -2.38
N ALA A 93 -36.22 16.29 -1.12
CA ALA A 93 -35.27 16.66 -0.07
C ALA A 93 -34.25 15.54 0.23
N GLN A 94 -34.69 14.28 0.27
CA GLN A 94 -33.80 13.13 0.48
C GLN A 94 -32.89 12.90 -0.74
N ARG A 95 -33.40 13.16 -1.95
CA ARG A 95 -32.65 13.03 -3.20
C ARG A 95 -31.52 14.04 -3.28
N ALA A 96 -31.76 15.29 -2.88
CA ALA A 96 -30.71 16.30 -2.77
C ALA A 96 -29.60 15.85 -1.81
N THR A 97 -29.98 15.32 -0.64
CA THR A 97 -29.02 14.78 0.33
C THR A 97 -28.23 13.59 -0.25
N PHE A 98 -28.92 12.67 -0.92
CA PHE A 98 -28.30 11.49 -1.55
C PHE A 98 -27.28 11.87 -2.63
N ASP A 99 -27.54 12.94 -3.37
CA ASP A 99 -26.66 13.42 -4.43
C ASP A 99 -25.39 14.12 -3.90
N GLU A 100 -25.45 14.66 -2.68
CA GLU A 100 -24.31 15.22 -1.95
C GLU A 100 -23.49 14.15 -1.22
N MET A 101 -24.04 12.95 -1.00
CA MET A 101 -23.31 11.88 -0.34
C MET A 101 -22.11 11.45 -1.21
N PRO A 102 -20.90 11.34 -0.63
CA PRO A 102 -19.75 10.79 -1.34
C PRO A 102 -20.09 9.39 -1.84
N LYS A 103 -20.02 9.17 -3.15
CA LYS A 103 -20.25 7.84 -3.73
C LYS A 103 -19.30 6.85 -3.07
N ALA A 104 -19.85 5.78 -2.49
CA ALA A 104 -19.05 4.77 -1.84
C ALA A 104 -18.01 4.24 -2.84
N PRO A 105 -16.69 4.27 -2.50
CA PRO A 105 -15.68 3.77 -3.41
C PRO A 105 -15.95 2.31 -3.74
N ASP A 106 -15.80 1.96 -5.02
CA ASP A 106 -16.19 0.65 -5.55
C ASP A 106 -15.69 -0.50 -4.66
N PRO A 107 -16.55 -1.47 -4.32
CA PRO A 107 -16.23 -2.53 -3.37
C PRO A 107 -15.14 -3.51 -3.85
N GLY A 108 -14.70 -3.41 -5.11
CA GLY A 108 -13.69 -4.30 -5.70
C GLY A 108 -12.23 -3.84 -5.58
N GLY A 109 -11.97 -2.59 -5.17
CA GLY A 109 -10.59 -2.13 -4.95
C GLY A 109 -10.10 -2.45 -3.55
N PRO A 110 -8.83 -2.86 -3.33
CA PRO A 110 -8.22 -2.77 -2.01
C PRO A 110 -8.30 -1.31 -1.58
N ARG A 111 -9.32 -0.98 -0.79
CA ARG A 111 -9.54 0.39 -0.32
C ARG A 111 -8.25 0.80 0.37
N PRO A 112 -7.56 1.87 -0.08
CA PRO A 112 -6.48 2.41 0.72
C PRO A 112 -7.10 2.65 2.10
N ALA A 113 -6.54 2.00 3.12
CA ALA A 113 -7.09 2.04 4.46
C ALA A 113 -7.24 3.52 4.81
N SER A 114 -8.48 4.02 4.85
CA SER A 114 -8.74 5.44 5.05
C SER A 114 -7.95 5.89 6.28
N PRO A 115 -7.12 6.94 6.20
CA PRO A 115 -6.33 7.41 7.34
C PRO A 115 -7.20 7.66 8.59
N ALA A 116 -8.48 7.98 8.41
CA ALA A 116 -9.45 8.10 9.50
C ALA A 116 -9.58 6.81 10.34
N ARG A 117 -9.42 5.63 9.71
CA ARG A 117 -9.37 4.33 10.39
C ARG A 117 -8.08 4.10 11.18
N TRP A 118 -7.18 5.07 11.25
CA TRP A 118 -6.00 4.99 12.13
C TRP A 118 -6.30 5.74 13.44
N ILE A 119 -7.01 6.87 13.35
CA ILE A 119 -7.22 7.83 14.43
C ILE A 119 -8.26 7.42 15.49
N GLY A 120 -9.19 6.54 15.17
CA GLY A 120 -10.10 6.01 16.17
C GLY A 120 -11.26 5.21 15.59
N PRO A 121 -12.05 4.58 16.47
CA PRO A 121 -13.35 4.00 16.10
C PRO A 121 -14.18 5.01 15.31
N SER A 122 -15.01 4.54 14.36
CA SER A 122 -15.93 5.45 13.68
C SER A 122 -16.99 5.95 14.66
N ILE A 123 -17.56 7.13 14.42
CA ILE A 123 -18.64 7.66 15.26
C ILE A 123 -19.84 6.70 15.33
N ASP A 124 -20.10 5.96 14.25
CA ASP A 124 -21.17 4.97 14.20
C ASP A 124 -20.86 3.73 15.03
N ASP A 125 -19.59 3.30 15.10
CA ASP A 125 -19.17 2.25 16.02
C ASP A 125 -19.34 2.71 17.48
N LEU A 126 -18.96 3.96 17.79
CA LEU A 126 -19.14 4.52 19.13
C LEU A 126 -20.61 4.64 19.51
N GLN A 127 -21.46 5.11 18.58
CA GLN A 127 -22.90 5.20 18.80
C GLN A 127 -23.52 3.83 19.09
N ARG A 128 -23.15 2.81 18.29
CA ARG A 128 -23.68 1.45 18.42
C ARG A 128 -23.31 0.82 19.76
N GLU A 129 -22.05 0.95 20.18
CA GLU A 129 -21.53 0.24 21.37
C GLU A 129 -21.78 1.01 22.68
N LEU A 130 -21.80 2.35 22.64
CA LEU A 130 -21.88 3.19 23.84
C LEU A 130 -23.27 3.83 24.04
N ALA A 131 -24.16 3.72 23.06
CA ALA A 131 -25.47 4.39 23.07
C ALA A 131 -25.33 5.89 23.40
N LEU A 132 -24.48 6.59 22.64
CA LEU A 132 -24.20 8.01 22.86
C LEU A 132 -25.48 8.86 22.77
N THR A 133 -25.58 9.89 23.60
CA THR A 133 -26.61 10.93 23.43
C THR A 133 -26.34 11.73 22.16
N PRO A 134 -27.35 12.44 21.59
CA PRO A 134 -27.14 13.32 20.45
C PRO A 134 -25.99 14.32 20.66
N GLU A 135 -25.92 14.92 21.85
CA GLU A 135 -24.90 15.91 22.20
C GLU A 135 -23.51 15.27 22.33
N GLN A 136 -23.41 14.07 22.91
CA GLN A 136 -22.15 13.32 22.95
C GLN A 136 -21.69 12.95 21.54
N ARG A 137 -22.61 12.46 20.70
CA ARG A 137 -22.33 12.06 19.31
C ARG A 137 -21.80 13.24 18.50
N GLU A 138 -22.42 14.41 18.62
CA GLU A 138 -21.99 15.62 17.94
C GLU A 138 -20.57 16.02 18.39
N ARG A 139 -20.33 16.15 19.70
CA ARG A 139 -19.02 16.56 20.25
C ARG A 139 -17.90 15.58 19.90
N ILE A 140 -18.15 14.28 20.07
CA ILE A 140 -17.18 13.23 19.71
C ILE A 140 -16.98 13.20 18.19
N GLY A 141 -18.03 13.40 17.41
CA GLY A 141 -17.96 13.52 15.96
C GLY A 141 -17.03 14.65 15.52
N THR A 142 -17.17 15.85 16.08
CA THR A 142 -16.28 16.98 15.78
C THR A 142 -14.82 16.68 16.14
N LEU A 143 -14.57 16.07 17.31
CA LEU A 143 -13.21 15.70 17.75
C LEU A 143 -12.55 14.70 16.80
N THR A 144 -13.27 13.62 16.47
CA THR A 144 -12.76 12.56 15.60
C THR A 144 -12.57 13.03 14.16
N GLN A 145 -13.50 13.86 13.66
CA GLN A 145 -13.41 14.46 12.33
C GLN A 145 -12.20 15.39 12.21
N SER A 146 -11.97 16.25 13.20
CA SER A 146 -10.81 17.17 13.21
C SER A 146 -9.48 16.41 13.16
N ALA A 147 -9.34 15.36 13.96
CA ALA A 147 -8.13 14.53 13.94
C ALA A 147 -7.98 13.73 12.63
N ALA A 148 -9.09 13.26 12.04
CA ALA A 148 -9.10 12.61 10.74
C ALA A 148 -8.72 13.56 9.58
N ASP A 149 -9.18 14.81 9.61
CA ASP A 149 -8.84 15.83 8.61
C ASP A 149 -7.37 16.21 8.68
N LEU A 150 -6.80 16.33 9.89
CA LEU A 150 -5.37 16.56 10.07
C LEU A 150 -4.54 15.41 9.49
N MET A 151 -4.93 14.15 9.74
CA MET A 151 -4.26 13.02 9.11
C MET A 151 -4.45 12.99 7.60
N ARG A 152 -5.65 13.30 7.10
CA ARG A 152 -5.89 13.36 5.65
C ARG A 152 -4.92 14.35 4.99
N LYS A 153 -4.77 15.54 5.57
CA LYS A 153 -3.81 16.54 5.10
C LYS A 153 -2.37 16.01 5.11
N ARG A 154 -1.93 15.34 6.17
CA ARG A 154 -0.59 14.72 6.22
C ARG A 154 -0.38 13.67 5.13
N PHE A 155 -1.39 12.85 4.86
CA PHE A 155 -1.33 11.86 3.78
C PHE A 155 -1.34 12.50 2.39
N GLU A 156 -2.06 13.60 2.20
CA GLU A 156 -2.03 14.38 0.96
C GLU A 156 -0.66 15.03 0.74
N GLU A 157 -0.06 15.62 1.78
CA GLU A 157 1.31 16.16 1.77
C GLU A 157 2.33 15.07 1.39
N ALA A 158 2.23 13.91 2.04
CA ALA A 158 3.06 12.74 1.74
C ALA A 158 2.90 12.25 0.30
N ARG A 159 1.65 12.19 -0.19
CA ARG A 159 1.35 11.77 -1.56
C ARG A 159 1.91 12.75 -2.59
N ALA A 160 1.84 14.06 -2.31
CA ALA A 160 2.39 15.10 -3.15
C ALA A 160 3.93 15.06 -3.20
N GLY A 161 4.57 14.72 -2.08
CA GLY A 161 6.03 14.55 -1.97
C GLY A 161 6.57 13.25 -2.59
N GLY A 162 5.69 12.35 -3.07
CA GLY A 162 6.07 11.04 -3.57
C GLY A 162 6.05 9.98 -2.45
N PHE A 163 5.40 8.85 -2.73
CA PHE A 163 5.19 7.77 -1.76
C PHE A 163 6.50 7.16 -1.23
N ARG A 164 7.58 7.21 -2.04
CA ARG A 164 8.89 6.63 -1.71
C ARG A 164 9.66 7.46 -0.68
N ASP A 165 9.52 8.79 -0.76
CA ASP A 165 10.25 9.74 0.09
C ASP A 165 9.42 10.17 1.31
N THR A 166 8.23 9.59 1.46
CA THR A 166 7.37 9.80 2.61
C THR A 166 8.00 9.24 3.89
N ASP A 167 8.17 10.09 4.89
CA ASP A 167 8.54 9.65 6.24
C ASP A 167 7.34 8.99 6.95
N TRP A 168 7.15 7.70 6.65
CA TRP A 168 6.12 6.87 7.27
C TRP A 168 6.31 6.68 8.78
N ALA A 169 7.50 6.93 9.32
CA ALA A 169 7.72 6.88 10.77
C ALA A 169 7.10 8.12 11.42
N ALA A 170 7.35 9.32 10.87
CA ALA A 170 6.74 10.56 11.35
C ALA A 170 5.21 10.54 11.26
N ILE A 171 4.65 10.08 10.13
CA ILE A 171 3.18 9.98 9.96
C ILE A 171 2.56 9.04 10.99
N ARG A 172 3.21 7.90 11.29
CA ARG A 172 2.72 6.97 12.31
C ARG A 172 2.79 7.55 13.72
N ALA A 173 3.89 8.22 14.06
CA ALA A 173 4.03 8.89 15.34
C ALA A 173 2.97 10.00 15.54
N GLU A 174 2.70 10.80 14.50
CA GLU A 174 1.63 11.80 14.49
C GLU A 174 0.24 11.13 14.65
N ALA A 175 -0.01 10.03 13.92
CA ALA A 175 -1.27 9.30 14.04
C ALA A 175 -1.49 8.72 15.45
N GLU A 176 -0.44 8.18 16.07
CA GLU A 176 -0.47 7.65 17.44
C GLU A 176 -0.72 8.78 18.45
N ARG A 177 -0.05 9.93 18.30
CA ARG A 177 -0.29 11.13 19.12
C ARG A 177 -1.74 11.57 19.04
N LEU A 178 -2.28 11.74 17.83
CA LEU A 178 -3.66 12.17 17.60
C LEU A 178 -4.67 11.15 18.12
N TYR A 179 -4.39 9.85 17.97
CA TYR A 179 -5.20 8.79 18.52
C TYR A 179 -5.28 8.89 20.05
N ASN A 180 -4.14 9.04 20.73
CA ASN A 180 -4.10 9.15 22.20
C ASN A 180 -4.81 10.41 22.69
N GLU A 181 -4.54 11.58 22.07
CA GLU A 181 -5.19 12.84 22.42
C GLU A 181 -6.70 12.80 22.22
N THR A 182 -7.17 12.25 21.09
CA THR A 182 -8.60 12.09 20.81
C THR A 182 -9.24 11.13 21.81
N THR A 183 -8.56 10.02 22.13
CA THR A 183 -9.03 9.04 23.10
C THR A 183 -9.25 9.66 24.48
N GLU A 184 -8.29 10.43 24.98
CA GLU A 184 -8.43 11.10 26.28
C GLU A 184 -9.57 12.13 26.27
N LYS A 185 -9.73 12.90 25.19
CA LYS A 185 -10.85 13.85 25.05
C LYS A 185 -12.21 13.15 24.94
N VAL A 186 -12.27 11.97 24.31
CA VAL A 186 -13.52 11.19 24.26
C VAL A 186 -13.88 10.68 25.65
N LYS A 187 -12.91 10.18 26.44
CA LYS A 187 -13.16 9.71 27.81
C LYS A 187 -13.81 10.76 28.70
N THR A 188 -13.45 12.04 28.56
CA THR A 188 -14.05 13.12 29.37
C THR A 188 -15.50 13.46 28.99
N LEU A 189 -15.96 13.02 27.80
CA LEU A 189 -17.32 13.22 27.32
C LEU A 189 -18.24 12.03 27.60
N LEU A 190 -17.68 10.89 28.02
CA LEU A 190 -18.42 9.67 28.30
C LEU A 190 -18.87 9.61 29.76
N ALA A 191 -20.04 9.02 29.99
CA ALA A 191 -20.50 8.69 31.32
C ALA A 191 -19.65 7.55 31.92
N PRO A 192 -19.53 7.45 33.27
CA PRO A 192 -18.71 6.43 33.91
C PRO A 192 -19.04 5.00 33.49
N ASP A 193 -20.31 4.69 33.22
CA ASP A 193 -20.79 3.37 32.79
C ASP A 193 -20.50 3.05 31.30
N GLN A 194 -20.15 4.05 30.49
CA GLN A 194 -19.71 3.89 29.10
C GLN A 194 -18.21 3.57 28.99
N LEU A 195 -17.40 4.00 29.97
CA LEU A 195 -15.94 3.86 29.93
C LEU A 195 -15.44 2.40 29.78
N PRO A 196 -16.00 1.38 30.46
CA PRO A 196 -15.55 0.00 30.27
C PRO A 196 -15.81 -0.53 28.84
N ARG A 197 -16.95 -0.18 28.26
CA ARG A 197 -17.31 -0.56 26.88
C ARG A 197 -16.39 0.12 25.87
N TYR A 198 -16.09 1.40 26.10
CA TYR A 198 -15.14 2.14 25.28
C TYR A 198 -13.74 1.52 25.35
N GLY A 199 -13.25 1.17 26.55
CA GLY A 199 -11.98 0.49 26.75
C GLY A 199 -11.86 -0.83 25.95
N LYS A 200 -12.90 -1.66 25.99
CA LYS A 200 -12.96 -2.90 25.20
C LYS A 200 -12.85 -2.63 23.69
N LEU A 201 -13.56 -1.62 23.21
CA LEU A 201 -13.55 -1.22 21.81
C LEU A 201 -12.13 -0.79 21.36
N LEU A 202 -11.43 -0.02 22.20
CA LEU A 202 -10.03 0.35 21.93
C LEU A 202 -9.09 -0.87 21.93
N GLU A 203 -9.30 -1.86 22.80
CA GLU A 203 -8.49 -3.07 22.83
C GLU A 203 -8.67 -3.94 21.57
N GLU A 204 -9.94 -4.18 21.17
CA GLU A 204 -10.28 -4.92 19.94
C GLU A 204 -9.68 -4.23 18.72
N ARG A 205 -9.77 -2.90 18.67
CA ARG A 205 -9.15 -2.11 17.63
C ARG A 205 -7.63 -2.21 17.66
N SER A 206 -7.00 -2.08 18.82
CA SER A 206 -5.55 -2.23 18.96
C SER A 206 -5.09 -3.61 18.51
N ARG A 207 -5.88 -4.66 18.74
CA ARG A 207 -5.61 -6.01 18.21
C ARG A 207 -5.65 -6.04 16.68
N MET A 208 -6.65 -5.43 16.06
CA MET A 208 -6.75 -5.30 14.60
C MET A 208 -5.60 -4.46 14.02
N LEU A 209 -5.31 -3.30 14.62
CA LEU A 209 -4.23 -2.41 14.17
C LEU A 209 -2.87 -3.09 14.32
N ARG A 210 -2.64 -3.90 15.37
CA ARG A 210 -1.43 -4.72 15.49
C ARG A 210 -1.25 -5.71 14.35
N HIS A 211 -2.33 -6.18 13.72
CA HIS A 211 -2.25 -7.05 12.54
C HIS A 211 -1.97 -6.27 11.27
N VAL A 212 -2.63 -5.12 11.08
CA VAL A 212 -2.46 -4.26 9.89
C VAL A 212 -1.11 -3.55 9.90
N PHE A 213 -0.71 -3.05 11.06
CA PHE A 213 0.52 -2.31 11.31
C PHE A 213 1.53 -3.12 12.08
N ARG A 214 1.55 -4.44 11.88
CA ARG A 214 2.59 -5.27 12.47
C ARG A 214 3.91 -4.74 11.97
N ARG A 215 4.58 -3.91 12.78
CA ARG A 215 5.94 -3.49 12.52
C ARG A 215 6.73 -4.79 12.37
N PRO A 216 7.58 -4.91 11.33
CA PRO A 216 8.52 -6.00 11.29
C PRO A 216 9.24 -6.04 12.63
N GLU A 217 9.07 -7.14 13.36
CA GLU A 217 9.74 -7.31 14.64
C GLU A 217 11.24 -7.19 14.42
N THR A 218 11.90 -6.41 15.26
CA THR A 218 13.35 -6.31 15.24
C THR A 218 13.97 -7.67 15.56
N ALA A 219 15.21 -7.90 15.13
CA ALA A 219 15.91 -9.14 15.45
C ALA A 219 15.88 -9.43 16.96
N ALA A 220 16.16 -8.40 17.78
CA ALA A 220 16.13 -8.50 19.24
C ALA A 220 14.76 -8.91 19.79
N GLU A 221 13.66 -8.31 19.30
CA GLU A 221 12.30 -8.69 19.72
C GLU A 221 11.97 -10.14 19.32
N ARG A 222 12.40 -10.57 18.14
CA ARG A 222 12.19 -11.95 17.67
C ARG A 222 12.95 -12.96 18.53
N ILE A 223 14.20 -12.65 18.87
CA ILE A 223 15.04 -13.47 19.75
C ILE A 223 14.44 -13.53 21.16
N ALA A 224 14.08 -12.38 21.74
CA ALA A 224 13.50 -12.31 23.08
C ALA A 224 12.20 -13.13 23.18
N ARG A 225 11.30 -12.99 22.22
CA ARG A 225 10.05 -13.78 22.16
C ARG A 225 10.33 -15.27 22.01
N ALA A 226 11.31 -15.66 21.20
CA ALA A 226 11.69 -17.05 21.06
C ALA A 226 12.19 -17.62 22.39
N MET A 227 13.13 -16.94 23.04
CA MET A 227 13.65 -17.40 24.35
C MET A 227 12.57 -17.45 25.42
N GLU A 228 11.64 -16.49 25.45
CA GLU A 228 10.48 -16.50 26.34
C GLU A 228 9.56 -17.71 26.10
N ALA A 229 9.31 -18.06 24.84
CA ALA A 229 8.45 -19.20 24.47
C ALA A 229 9.08 -20.56 24.85
N LEU A 230 10.40 -20.68 24.76
CA LEU A 230 11.10 -21.95 25.00
C LEU A 230 11.20 -22.33 26.48
N ARG A 231 11.12 -21.35 27.39
CA ARG A 231 11.14 -21.55 28.85
C ARG A 231 12.28 -22.46 29.34
N ILE A 232 13.47 -22.31 28.77
CA ILE A 232 14.66 -23.08 29.14
C ILE A 232 15.12 -22.61 30.52
N SER A 233 15.22 -23.54 31.47
CA SER A 233 15.59 -23.24 32.87
C SER A 233 17.10 -23.34 33.11
N ASP A 234 17.78 -24.20 32.36
CA ASP A 234 19.24 -24.35 32.44
C ASP A 234 19.93 -23.17 31.71
N PRO A 235 20.83 -22.43 32.38
CA PRO A 235 21.43 -21.23 31.80
C PRO A 235 22.39 -21.53 30.64
N ASP A 236 23.08 -22.68 30.66
CA ASP A 236 24.04 -23.06 29.62
C ASP A 236 23.28 -23.52 28.36
N GLU A 237 22.22 -24.30 28.54
CA GLU A 237 21.27 -24.65 27.46
C GLU A 237 20.64 -23.39 26.86
N ALA A 238 20.16 -22.46 27.71
CA ALA A 238 19.55 -21.22 27.26
C ALA A 238 20.54 -20.35 26.46
N ALA A 239 21.81 -20.29 26.86
CA ALA A 239 22.85 -19.57 26.14
C ALA A 239 23.14 -20.19 24.76
N ALA A 240 23.28 -21.52 24.70
CA ALA A 240 23.51 -22.25 23.46
C ALA A 240 22.34 -22.09 22.46
N VAL A 241 21.11 -22.25 22.95
CA VAL A 241 19.91 -22.08 22.13
C VAL A 241 19.74 -20.64 21.67
N ARG A 242 20.00 -19.65 22.54
CA ARG A 242 19.97 -18.22 22.18
C ARG A 242 20.93 -17.90 21.04
N PHE A 243 22.16 -18.41 21.11
CA PHE A 243 23.16 -18.20 20.06
C PHE A 243 22.67 -18.72 18.69
N LEU A 244 22.06 -19.91 18.66
CA LEU A 244 21.51 -20.48 17.43
C LEU A 244 20.29 -19.70 16.94
N VAL A 245 19.39 -19.27 17.84
CA VAL A 245 18.25 -18.41 17.50
C VAL A 245 18.72 -17.08 16.91
N GLU A 246 19.72 -16.44 17.50
CA GLU A 246 20.35 -15.22 17.00
C GLU A 246 20.86 -15.41 15.56
N ARG A 247 21.55 -16.52 15.31
CA ARG A 247 22.10 -16.86 13.99
C ARG A 247 21.01 -17.15 12.96
N VAL A 248 19.95 -17.88 13.33
CA VAL A 248 18.78 -18.12 12.46
C VAL A 248 18.09 -16.80 12.12
N VAL A 249 17.85 -15.93 13.11
CA VAL A 249 17.19 -14.63 12.89
C VAL A 249 18.03 -13.73 11.98
N ALA A 250 19.35 -13.69 12.18
CA ALA A 250 20.27 -12.95 11.31
C ALA A 250 20.23 -13.47 9.87
N LEU A 251 20.34 -14.79 9.66
CA LEU A 251 20.30 -15.40 8.33
C LEU A 251 18.96 -15.20 7.61
N GLN A 252 17.85 -15.22 8.33
CA GLN A 252 16.54 -14.87 7.76
C GLN A 252 16.47 -13.41 7.32
N GLY A 253 17.10 -12.50 8.07
CA GLY A 253 17.25 -11.09 7.69
C GLY A 253 18.09 -10.92 6.42
N GLU A 254 19.27 -11.56 6.37
CA GLU A 254 20.15 -11.59 5.19
C GLU A 254 19.41 -12.14 3.96
N LEU A 255 18.67 -13.24 4.12
CA LEU A 255 17.89 -13.85 3.03
C LEU A 255 16.80 -12.90 2.52
N ALA A 256 16.08 -12.20 3.41
CA ALA A 256 15.04 -11.25 3.01
C ALA A 256 15.61 -10.01 2.28
N GLU A 257 16.80 -9.55 2.64
CA GLU A 257 17.52 -8.51 1.88
C GLU A 257 17.99 -9.03 0.51
N ALA A 258 18.56 -10.24 0.46
CA ALA A 258 18.98 -10.87 -0.79
C ALA A 258 17.80 -11.10 -1.76
N GLU A 259 16.63 -11.49 -1.25
CA GLU A 259 15.41 -11.61 -2.04
C GLU A 259 14.94 -10.28 -2.61
N ARG A 260 14.97 -9.19 -1.83
CA ARG A 260 14.66 -7.84 -2.33
C ARG A 260 15.63 -7.42 -3.42
N ALA A 261 16.94 -7.57 -3.18
CA ALA A 261 17.97 -7.25 -4.17
C ALA A 261 17.82 -8.11 -5.44
N ALA A 262 17.46 -9.39 -5.31
CA ALA A 262 17.22 -10.27 -6.44
C ALA A 262 15.98 -9.84 -7.25
N ARG A 263 14.91 -9.38 -6.60
CA ARG A 263 13.72 -8.83 -7.27
C ARG A 263 14.06 -7.56 -8.05
N GLU A 264 14.76 -6.61 -7.43
CA GLU A 264 15.21 -5.38 -8.10
C GLU A 264 16.09 -5.69 -9.32
N LYS A 265 17.02 -6.64 -9.19
CA LYS A 265 17.85 -7.11 -10.31
C LYS A 265 17.03 -7.82 -11.39
N ALA A 266 16.00 -8.59 -11.03
CA ALA A 266 15.12 -9.26 -11.99
C ALA A 266 14.26 -8.25 -12.76
N GLU A 267 13.72 -7.22 -12.10
CA GLU A 267 13.02 -6.12 -12.75
C GLU A 267 13.93 -5.33 -13.69
N ALA A 268 15.17 -5.07 -13.27
CA ALA A 268 16.19 -4.45 -14.13
C ALA A 268 16.50 -5.35 -15.33
N GLN A 269 16.65 -6.67 -15.12
CA GLN A 269 16.87 -7.64 -16.19
C GLN A 269 15.72 -7.63 -17.20
N LEU A 270 14.46 -7.60 -16.76
CA LEU A 270 13.31 -7.54 -17.67
C LEU A 270 13.34 -6.29 -18.58
N ARG A 271 13.79 -5.15 -18.04
CA ARG A 271 13.99 -3.93 -18.84
C ARG A 271 15.18 -4.06 -19.79
N ALA A 272 16.23 -4.73 -19.35
CA ALA A 272 17.50 -4.84 -20.07
C ALA A 272 17.51 -5.95 -21.13
N ASP A 273 16.70 -7.00 -20.97
CA ASP A 273 16.50 -8.06 -21.97
C ASP A 273 15.85 -7.50 -23.24
N ALA A 274 14.99 -6.49 -23.11
CA ALA A 274 14.49 -5.71 -24.25
C ALA A 274 15.62 -4.93 -24.99
N ALA A 275 16.74 -4.67 -24.31
CA ALA A 275 17.92 -3.97 -24.83
C ALA A 275 19.11 -4.92 -25.13
N GLY A 276 18.98 -6.23 -24.89
CA GLY A 276 20.03 -7.22 -25.10
C GLY A 276 21.19 -7.19 -24.10
N ASP A 277 21.06 -6.55 -22.94
CA ASP A 277 22.17 -6.40 -21.97
C ASP A 277 22.56 -7.74 -21.30
N ALA A 278 23.78 -8.19 -21.55
CA ALA A 278 24.32 -9.41 -20.95
C ALA A 278 24.72 -9.23 -19.47
N ALA A 279 25.16 -8.03 -19.07
CA ALA A 279 25.63 -7.77 -17.72
C ALA A 279 24.47 -7.83 -16.71
N ALA A 280 23.30 -7.34 -17.08
CA ALA A 280 22.08 -7.44 -16.27
C ALA A 280 21.68 -8.91 -16.00
N ARG A 281 21.79 -9.78 -17.01
CA ARG A 281 21.50 -11.22 -16.89
C ARG A 281 22.49 -11.92 -15.96
N ASP A 282 23.78 -11.60 -16.07
CA ASP A 282 24.80 -12.19 -15.20
C ASP A 282 24.69 -11.70 -13.75
N ALA A 283 24.34 -10.42 -13.53
CA ALA A 283 24.04 -9.88 -12.20
C ALA A 283 22.84 -10.58 -11.54
N ALA A 284 21.78 -10.86 -12.31
CA ALA A 284 20.62 -11.60 -11.82
C ALA A 284 20.96 -13.06 -11.49
N ARG A 285 21.79 -13.73 -12.30
CA ARG A 285 22.30 -15.09 -12.01
C ARG A 285 23.17 -15.12 -10.75
N ALA A 286 24.05 -14.13 -10.55
CA ALA A 286 24.84 -14.00 -9.33
C ALA A 286 23.94 -13.85 -8.10
N GLY A 287 22.96 -12.94 -8.13
CA GLY A 287 22.01 -12.76 -7.02
C GLY A 287 21.23 -14.03 -6.68
N ARG A 288 20.85 -14.86 -7.67
CA ARG A 288 20.22 -16.16 -7.42
C ARG A 288 21.14 -17.15 -6.71
N ARG A 289 22.43 -17.18 -7.05
CA ARG A 289 23.42 -18.04 -6.39
C ARG A 289 23.66 -17.62 -4.94
N ASP A 290 23.79 -16.32 -4.68
CA ASP A 290 23.96 -15.78 -3.32
C ASP A 290 22.77 -16.15 -2.43
N ARG A 291 21.54 -16.03 -2.98
CA ARG A 291 20.30 -16.43 -2.30
C ARG A 291 20.31 -17.93 -1.93
N LEU A 292 20.67 -18.81 -2.86
CA LEU A 292 20.75 -20.27 -2.61
C LEU A 292 21.79 -20.60 -1.54
N ALA A 293 22.93 -19.90 -1.53
CA ALA A 293 23.95 -20.10 -0.50
C ALA A 293 23.46 -19.68 0.89
N LEU A 294 22.66 -18.61 0.99
CA LEU A 294 22.01 -18.18 2.24
C LEU A 294 20.94 -19.17 2.70
N GLU A 295 20.12 -19.69 1.79
CA GLU A 295 19.13 -20.73 2.09
C GLU A 295 19.79 -21.99 2.68
N GLU A 296 20.92 -22.41 2.12
CA GLU A 296 21.66 -23.58 2.62
C GLU A 296 22.26 -23.34 4.01
N ARG A 297 22.83 -22.15 4.25
CA ARG A 297 23.35 -21.75 5.58
C ARG A 297 22.23 -21.70 6.62
N LEU A 298 21.08 -21.15 6.24
CA LEU A 298 19.89 -21.09 7.10
C LEU A 298 19.42 -22.49 7.46
N ARG A 299 19.27 -23.39 6.47
CA ARG A 299 18.87 -24.78 6.68
C ARG A 299 19.79 -25.51 7.67
N LYS A 300 21.10 -25.45 7.46
CA LYS A 300 22.07 -26.08 8.38
C LYS A 300 21.97 -25.53 9.80
N THR A 301 21.80 -24.22 9.96
CA THR A 301 21.65 -23.60 11.29
C THR A 301 20.33 -24.03 11.95
N GLN A 302 19.26 -24.21 11.17
CA GLN A 302 17.99 -24.73 11.67
C GLN A 302 18.12 -26.20 12.10
N GLU A 303 18.87 -27.02 11.37
CA GLU A 303 19.20 -28.41 11.75
C GLU A 303 20.00 -28.47 13.06
N GLU A 304 21.02 -27.59 13.22
CA GLU A 304 21.77 -27.45 14.48
C GLU A 304 20.85 -27.05 15.65
N LEU A 305 19.93 -26.12 15.43
CA LEU A 305 18.96 -25.68 16.44
C LEU A 305 17.98 -26.79 16.84
N ALA A 306 17.49 -27.58 15.87
CA ALA A 306 16.63 -28.73 16.13
C ALA A 306 17.33 -29.76 17.04
N GLN A 307 18.60 -30.07 16.77
CA GLN A 307 19.37 -31.04 17.56
C GLN A 307 19.55 -30.69 19.04
N VAL A 308 19.51 -29.40 19.40
CA VAL A 308 19.67 -28.93 20.79
C VAL A 308 18.36 -28.55 21.47
N THR A 309 17.22 -28.79 20.83
CA THR A 309 15.90 -28.49 21.39
C THR A 309 15.06 -29.75 21.56
N THR A 310 14.16 -29.72 22.53
CA THR A 310 13.16 -30.77 22.73
C THR A 310 12.06 -30.66 21.68
N ALA A 311 11.34 -31.75 21.40
CA ALA A 311 10.21 -31.75 20.46
C ALA A 311 9.14 -30.68 20.79
N ARG A 312 8.92 -30.38 22.07
CA ARG A 312 8.01 -29.29 22.49
C ARG A 312 8.55 -27.92 22.07
N GLN A 313 9.83 -27.68 22.28
CA GLN A 313 10.50 -26.43 21.91
C GLN A 313 10.55 -26.24 20.39
N GLU A 314 10.81 -27.31 19.63
CA GLU A 314 10.76 -27.32 18.17
C GLU A 314 9.39 -26.85 17.66
N LEU A 315 8.29 -27.35 18.23
CA LEU A 315 6.94 -26.92 17.85
C LEU A 315 6.72 -25.42 18.07
N GLU A 316 7.25 -24.84 19.15
CA GLU A 316 7.18 -23.40 19.37
C GLU A 316 8.07 -22.63 18.36
N LEU A 317 9.26 -23.13 18.05
CA LEU A 317 10.12 -22.52 17.02
C LEU A 317 9.50 -22.55 15.62
N ILE A 318 8.81 -23.64 15.26
CA ILE A 318 8.04 -23.75 14.00
C ILE A 318 6.91 -22.72 13.98
N ARG A 319 6.13 -22.59 15.07
CA ARG A 319 5.06 -21.59 15.18
C ARG A 319 5.58 -20.16 15.04
N LEU A 320 6.78 -19.89 15.54
CA LEU A 320 7.46 -18.60 15.42
C LEU A 320 8.14 -18.39 14.06
N GLY A 321 8.13 -19.39 13.18
CA GLY A 321 8.77 -19.35 11.86
C GLY A 321 10.30 -19.35 11.92
N LEU A 322 10.89 -19.83 13.01
CA LEU A 322 12.35 -19.97 13.16
C LEU A 322 12.85 -21.32 12.64
N LEU A 323 12.05 -22.38 12.77
CA LEU A 323 12.27 -23.65 12.10
C LEU A 323 11.26 -23.84 10.97
N ARG A 324 11.64 -24.63 9.96
CA ARG A 324 10.81 -25.01 8.82
C ARG A 324 10.81 -26.52 8.67
#